data_AF-A0A1X2CXY5-F1
#
_entry.id   AF-A0A1X2CXY5-F1
#
_cell.length_a   1.000
_cell.length_b   1.000
_cell.length_c   1.000
_cell.angle_alpha   90.00
_cell.angle_beta   90.00
_cell.angle_gamma   90.00
#
_symmetry.space_group_name_H-M   'P 1'
#
loop_
_entity.id
_entity.type
_entity.pdbx_description
1 polymer ?
#
loop_
_entity_poly.entity_id
_entity_poly.type
_entity_poly.pdbx_seq_one_letter_code
_entity_poly.pdbx_strand_id
1 'polypeptide(L)'
;MRRIVLVLCWALMGAPAAHADDARLGWPLRPPPAVVRGFDAPVPDWHPGHRGVDLAGAPGQLVYAAGDATVVFAGLLAGRPVVSLAHPGGLHTSYEPVRATVRPGQLVTAQTAIGELVAGHPGCPAQACLHWGAMWGPASGANYVDPLGLLQSTPIRLKPLRDG
;
A
#
# COMPACT_ATOMS: atom_id res chain seq x y z
N MET A 1 -21.49 19.90 -46.26
CA MET A 1 -20.89 20.07 -44.92
C MET A 1 -21.64 19.25 -43.86
N ARG A 2 -21.81 17.93 -44.07
CA ARG A 2 -22.61 17.05 -43.20
C ARG A 2 -22.02 15.63 -43.16
N ARG A 3 -20.69 15.54 -42.99
CA ARG A 3 -19.97 14.25 -42.93
C ARG A 3 -18.79 14.21 -41.93
N ILE A 4 -18.50 15.30 -41.22
CA ILE A 4 -17.33 15.38 -40.31
C ILE A 4 -17.69 15.05 -38.84
N VAL A 5 -18.97 15.03 -38.47
CA VAL A 5 -19.41 14.86 -37.07
C VAL A 5 -19.38 13.40 -36.58
N LEU A 6 -19.24 12.41 -37.48
CA LEU A 6 -19.43 10.99 -37.13
C LEU A 6 -18.17 10.24 -36.67
N VAL A 7 -16.98 10.85 -36.71
CA VAL A 7 -15.73 10.15 -36.32
C VAL A 7 -15.35 10.38 -34.85
N LEU A 8 -15.89 11.40 -34.18
CA LEU A 8 -15.50 11.73 -32.80
C LEU A 8 -16.27 10.96 -31.71
N CYS A 9 -17.40 10.32 -32.04
CA CYS A 9 -18.19 9.58 -31.05
C CYS A 9 -17.75 8.11 -30.85
N TRP A 10 -16.81 7.60 -31.65
CA TRP A 10 -16.35 6.20 -31.55
C TRP A 10 -15.06 6.02 -30.73
N ALA A 11 -14.46 7.11 -30.24
CA ALA A 11 -13.26 7.06 -29.41
C ALA A 11 -13.55 7.00 -27.90
N LEU A 12 -14.81 7.17 -27.48
CA LEU A 12 -15.19 7.22 -26.05
C LEU A 12 -15.77 5.90 -25.51
N MET A 13 -15.98 4.88 -26.34
CA MET A 13 -16.56 3.59 -25.92
C MET A 13 -15.52 2.53 -25.53
N GLY A 14 -14.23 2.87 -25.51
CA GLY A 14 -13.13 1.95 -25.20
C GLY A 14 -12.44 2.18 -23.85
N ALA A 15 -12.95 3.07 -23.00
CA ALA A 15 -12.40 3.20 -21.65
C ALA A 15 -12.72 1.90 -20.89
N PRO A 16 -11.72 1.14 -20.42
CA PRO A 16 -12.00 -0.02 -19.58
C PRO A 16 -12.80 0.46 -18.38
N ALA A 17 -13.86 -0.26 -18.03
CA ALA A 17 -14.57 0.00 -16.79
C ALA A 17 -13.55 -0.02 -15.66
N ALA A 18 -13.43 1.10 -14.92
CA ALA A 18 -12.68 1.12 -13.68
C ALA A 18 -13.42 0.20 -12.71
N HIS A 19 -13.03 -1.07 -12.66
CA HIS A 19 -13.43 -1.94 -11.59
C HIS A 19 -12.71 -1.43 -10.34
N ALA A 20 -13.48 -0.87 -9.42
CA ALA A 20 -13.08 -0.79 -8.04
C ALA A 20 -13.08 -2.23 -7.52
N ASP A 21 -12.00 -2.97 -7.79
CA ASP A 21 -11.70 -4.11 -6.94
C ASP A 21 -11.52 -3.52 -5.55
N ASP A 22 -12.31 -4.01 -4.59
CA ASP A 22 -12.00 -3.84 -3.17
C ASP A 22 -10.61 -4.46 -3.00
N ALA A 23 -9.56 -3.63 -3.17
CA ALA A 23 -8.16 -4.04 -3.19
C ALA A 23 -7.81 -4.55 -1.81
N ARG A 24 -8.10 -5.83 -1.65
CA ARG A 24 -8.02 -6.58 -0.42
C ARG A 24 -6.54 -6.94 -0.26
N LEU A 25 -5.84 -6.19 0.58
CA LEU A 25 -4.40 -6.32 0.76
C LEU A 25 -4.05 -7.50 1.69
N GLY A 26 -2.92 -8.14 1.44
CA GLY A 26 -2.26 -9.05 2.36
C GLY A 26 -1.32 -8.31 3.29
N TRP A 27 -0.96 -8.98 4.39
CA TRP A 27 0.09 -8.48 5.28
C TRP A 27 1.44 -8.44 4.55
N PRO A 28 2.19 -7.32 4.66
CA PRO A 28 3.49 -7.19 3.99
C PRO A 28 4.62 -7.92 4.71
N LEU A 29 4.40 -8.35 5.96
CA LEU A 29 5.28 -9.20 6.74
C LEU A 29 4.58 -10.53 7.06
N ARG A 30 5.38 -11.58 7.22
CA ARG A 30 4.91 -12.92 7.58
C ARG A 30 5.72 -13.47 8.76
N PRO A 31 5.07 -14.11 9.76
CA PRO A 31 3.62 -14.15 9.99
C PRO A 31 3.02 -12.74 10.20
N PRO A 32 1.67 -12.58 10.28
CA PRO A 32 1.06 -11.29 10.55
C PRO A 32 1.72 -10.59 11.76
N PRO A 33 2.27 -9.37 11.58
CA PRO A 33 3.06 -8.70 12.59
C PRO A 33 2.18 -8.01 13.64
N ALA A 34 2.76 -7.72 14.81
CA ALA A 34 2.16 -6.79 15.75
C ALA A 34 2.25 -5.35 15.21
N VAL A 35 1.16 -4.59 15.34
CA VAL A 35 1.17 -3.15 15.07
C VAL A 35 1.72 -2.45 16.30
N VAL A 36 2.87 -1.78 16.14
CA VAL A 36 3.55 -1.06 17.25
C VAL A 36 3.28 0.44 17.23
N ARG A 37 2.80 0.97 16.10
CA ARG A 37 2.30 2.34 15.97
C ARG A 37 1.17 2.40 14.95
N GLY A 38 0.03 2.96 15.34
CA GLY A 38 -1.16 3.09 14.50
C GLY A 38 -1.13 4.32 13.59
N PHE A 39 -2.07 4.35 12.65
CA PHE A 39 -2.26 5.46 11.72
C PHE A 39 -2.80 6.71 12.43
N ASP A 40 -2.23 7.86 12.09
CA ASP A 40 -2.58 9.17 12.65
C ASP A 40 -2.32 10.23 11.56
N ALA A 41 -3.11 10.21 10.48
CA ALA A 41 -2.93 11.16 9.40
C ALA A 41 -3.28 12.58 9.88
N PRO A 42 -2.35 13.53 9.73
CA PRO A 42 -2.57 14.89 10.16
C PRO A 42 -3.46 15.64 9.17
N VAL A 43 -4.20 16.64 9.67
CA VAL A 43 -4.93 17.60 8.83
C VAL A 43 -4.45 19.02 9.16
N PRO A 44 -3.91 19.77 8.18
CA PRO A 44 -3.59 19.36 6.81
C PRO A 44 -2.42 18.38 6.73
N ASP A 45 -2.37 17.64 5.63
CA ASP A 45 -1.55 16.45 5.42
C ASP A 45 -0.03 16.67 5.46
N TRP A 46 0.45 17.92 5.55
CA TRP A 46 1.86 18.28 5.75
C TRP A 46 2.25 18.50 7.22
N HIS A 47 1.32 18.46 8.17
CA HIS A 47 1.64 18.57 9.60
C HIS A 47 2.37 17.31 10.12
N PRO A 48 2.97 17.37 11.32
CA PRO A 48 3.47 16.18 11.99
C PRO A 48 2.34 15.18 12.22
N GLY A 49 2.58 13.91 11.93
CA GLY A 49 1.62 12.81 12.09
C GLY A 49 2.20 11.49 11.59
N HIS A 50 1.38 10.46 11.51
CA HIS A 50 1.77 9.11 11.12
C HIS A 50 0.91 8.62 9.93
N ARG A 51 1.44 8.78 8.71
CA ARG A 51 0.75 8.52 7.44
C ARG A 51 0.78 7.04 7.00
N GLY A 52 0.80 6.16 7.99
CA GLY A 52 0.93 4.71 7.83
C GLY A 52 0.88 4.05 9.19
N VAL A 53 1.26 2.78 9.24
CA VAL A 53 1.42 2.01 10.49
C VAL A 53 2.83 1.47 10.59
N ASP A 54 3.32 1.27 11.82
CA ASP A 54 4.59 0.60 12.05
C ASP A 54 4.31 -0.83 12.51
N LEU A 55 4.90 -1.78 11.79
CA LEU A 55 4.72 -3.22 12.02
C LEU A 55 6.00 -3.80 12.59
N ALA A 56 5.93 -4.49 13.73
CA ALA A 56 7.08 -5.16 14.31
C ALA A 56 7.67 -6.21 13.35
N GLY A 57 8.99 -6.20 13.18
CA GLY A 57 9.70 -7.18 12.36
C GLY A 57 11.12 -7.41 12.86
N ALA A 58 11.89 -8.15 12.06
CA ALA A 58 13.31 -8.39 12.30
C ALA A 58 14.16 -7.84 11.14
N PRO A 59 15.39 -7.35 11.41
CA PRO A 59 16.32 -7.01 10.34
C PRO A 59 16.55 -8.23 9.42
N GLY A 60 16.57 -8.00 8.10
CA GLY A 60 16.71 -9.05 7.09
C GLY A 60 15.41 -9.84 6.82
N GLN A 61 14.32 -9.59 7.54
CA GLN A 61 13.04 -10.24 7.27
C GLN A 61 12.52 -9.84 5.88
N LEU A 62 12.01 -10.81 5.13
CA LEU A 62 11.42 -10.54 3.82
C LEU A 62 10.15 -9.70 3.97
N VAL A 63 10.09 -8.65 3.16
CA VAL A 63 8.91 -7.81 2.95
C VAL A 63 8.28 -8.20 1.62
N TYR A 64 6.97 -8.38 1.62
CA TYR A 64 6.20 -8.77 0.45
C TYR A 64 5.32 -7.63 -0.02
N ALA A 65 5.03 -7.61 -1.32
CA ALA A 65 3.98 -6.73 -1.84
C ALA A 65 2.66 -7.09 -1.15
N ALA A 66 1.89 -6.07 -0.77
CA ALA A 66 0.59 -6.26 -0.13
C ALA A 66 -0.50 -6.73 -1.13
N GLY A 67 -0.24 -6.68 -2.43
CA GLY A 67 -1.21 -7.01 -3.47
C GLY A 67 -0.57 -7.00 -4.85
N ASP A 68 -1.39 -7.26 -5.87
CA ASP A 68 -0.96 -7.16 -7.26
C ASP A 68 -0.72 -5.68 -7.61
N ALA A 69 0.49 -5.38 -8.09
CA ALA A 69 0.92 -4.00 -8.26
C ALA A 69 2.05 -3.84 -9.28
N THR A 70 2.30 -2.59 -9.66
CA THR A 70 3.51 -2.16 -10.36
C THR A 70 4.43 -1.43 -9.39
N VAL A 71 5.72 -1.76 -9.37
CA VAL A 71 6.72 -1.01 -8.61
C VAL A 71 6.89 0.38 -9.23
N VAL A 72 6.60 1.44 -8.50
CA VAL A 72 6.80 2.83 -8.97
C VAL A 72 8.09 3.45 -8.45
N PHE A 73 8.59 2.97 -7.31
CA PHE A 73 9.86 3.41 -6.75
C PHE A 73 10.54 2.27 -5.99
N ALA A 74 11.86 2.19 -6.10
CA ALA A 74 12.70 1.29 -5.32
C ALA A 74 14.10 1.93 -5.21
N GLY A 75 14.42 2.52 -4.06
CA GLY A 75 15.66 3.29 -3.92
C GLY A 75 15.74 4.04 -2.60
N LEU A 76 16.71 4.96 -2.49
CA LEU A 76 16.86 5.81 -1.32
C LEU A 76 16.00 7.08 -1.47
N LEU A 77 15.19 7.37 -0.46
CA LEU A 77 14.43 8.61 -0.32
C LEU A 77 14.80 9.24 1.03
N ALA A 78 15.32 10.47 1.02
CA ALA A 78 15.81 11.15 2.22
C ALA A 78 16.75 10.29 3.10
N GLY A 79 17.62 9.50 2.45
CA GLY A 79 18.57 8.62 3.13
C GLY A 79 18.01 7.28 3.62
N ARG A 80 16.72 6.98 3.40
CA ARG A 80 16.07 5.73 3.80
C ARG A 80 15.70 4.88 2.58
N PRO A 81 15.87 3.55 2.61
CA PRO A 81 15.49 2.70 1.49
C PRO A 81 13.97 2.51 1.50
N VAL A 82 13.32 2.87 0.39
CA VAL A 82 11.87 2.84 0.23
C VAL A 82 11.51 2.04 -1.01
N VAL A 83 10.45 1.24 -0.90
CA VAL A 83 9.73 0.68 -2.05
C VAL A 83 8.34 1.31 -2.07
N SER A 84 7.87 1.70 -3.25
CA SER A 84 6.49 2.14 -3.45
C SER A 84 5.85 1.38 -4.60
N LEU A 85 4.62 0.95 -4.39
CA LEU A 85 3.84 0.15 -5.34
C LEU A 85 2.55 0.89 -5.71
N ALA A 86 2.20 0.85 -6.99
CA ALA A 86 0.91 1.28 -7.52
C ALA A 86 0.04 0.07 -7.81
N HIS A 87 -1.10 -0.01 -7.13
CA HIS A 87 -2.10 -1.05 -7.30
C HIS A 87 -3.16 -0.60 -8.31
N PRO A 88 -3.93 -1.53 -8.89
CA PRO A 88 -5.16 -1.19 -9.61
C PRO A 88 -6.08 -0.29 -8.76
N GLY A 89 -6.89 0.54 -9.43
CA GLY A 89 -7.85 1.42 -8.75
C GLY A 89 -7.25 2.68 -8.12
N GLY A 90 -5.95 2.96 -8.32
CA GLY A 90 -5.31 4.22 -7.88
C GLY A 90 -4.83 4.22 -6.43
N LEU A 91 -4.78 3.05 -5.80
CA LEU A 91 -4.15 2.85 -4.49
C LEU A 91 -2.63 2.79 -4.67
N HIS A 92 -1.91 3.50 -3.79
CA HIS A 92 -0.48 3.37 -3.64
C HIS A 92 -0.12 2.89 -2.23
N THR A 93 0.87 2.01 -2.14
CA THR A 93 1.44 1.59 -0.84
C THR A 93 2.94 1.84 -0.80
N SER A 94 3.46 2.26 0.35
CA SER A 94 4.88 2.50 0.59
C SER A 94 5.41 1.60 1.71
N TYR A 95 6.67 1.20 1.59
CA TYR A 95 7.33 0.24 2.47
C TYR A 95 8.71 0.79 2.83
N GLU A 96 8.93 1.10 4.11
CA GLU A 96 10.22 1.60 4.58
C GLU A 96 10.54 1.16 6.01
N PRO A 97 11.81 0.90 6.37
CA PRO A 97 12.96 0.88 5.48
C PRO A 97 13.13 -0.51 4.82
N VAL A 98 13.10 -0.59 3.49
CA VAL A 98 13.19 -1.85 2.74
C VAL A 98 14.30 -1.80 1.70
N ARG A 99 15.33 -2.65 1.88
CA ARG A 99 16.36 -2.86 0.86
C ARG A 99 15.75 -3.66 -0.29
N ALA A 100 15.43 -2.95 -1.37
CA ALA A 100 14.70 -3.51 -2.49
C ALA A 100 15.46 -4.64 -3.22
N THR A 101 14.72 -5.69 -3.59
CA THR A 101 15.13 -6.74 -4.54
C THR A 101 14.39 -6.61 -5.88
N VAL A 102 13.50 -5.64 -5.98
CA VAL A 102 12.69 -5.31 -7.18
C VAL A 102 13.14 -4.00 -7.81
N ARG A 103 12.66 -3.72 -9.02
CA ARG A 103 13.01 -2.51 -9.79
C ARG A 103 11.75 -1.75 -10.24
N PRO A 104 11.81 -0.43 -10.43
CA PRO A 104 10.69 0.32 -10.99
C PRO A 104 10.22 -0.26 -12.34
N GLY A 105 8.90 -0.28 -12.55
CA GLY A 105 8.24 -0.88 -13.71
C GLY A 105 7.97 -2.40 -13.59
N GLN A 106 8.52 -3.07 -12.57
CA GLN A 106 8.29 -4.49 -12.35
C GLN A 106 6.85 -4.74 -11.85
N LEU A 107 6.18 -5.75 -12.42
CA LEU A 107 4.93 -6.30 -11.90
C LEU A 107 5.21 -7.24 -10.73
N VAL A 108 4.42 -7.13 -9.68
CA VAL A 108 4.52 -7.94 -8.46
C VAL A 108 3.14 -8.42 -8.03
N THR A 109 3.10 -9.53 -7.32
CA THR A 109 1.89 -10.08 -6.69
C THR A 109 2.05 -10.13 -5.17
N ALA A 110 0.97 -10.43 -4.44
CA ALA A 110 1.02 -10.59 -2.98
C ALA A 110 2.03 -11.67 -2.49
N GLN A 111 2.46 -12.59 -3.36
CA GLN A 111 3.48 -13.60 -3.06
C GLN A 111 4.92 -13.12 -3.32
N THR A 112 5.10 -11.97 -3.98
CA THR A 112 6.41 -11.47 -4.39
C THR A 112 7.11 -10.78 -3.22
N ALA A 113 8.31 -11.26 -2.88
CA ALA A 113 9.20 -10.55 -1.95
C ALA A 113 9.79 -9.31 -2.65
N ILE A 114 9.53 -8.13 -2.11
CA ILE A 114 9.98 -6.84 -2.66
C ILE A 114 11.32 -6.38 -2.08
N GLY A 115 11.76 -6.98 -0.98
CA GLY A 115 13.05 -6.71 -0.37
C GLY A 115 13.17 -7.22 1.05
N GLU A 116 14.22 -6.76 1.72
CA GLU A 116 14.51 -7.09 3.12
C GLU A 116 14.32 -5.87 4.02
N LEU A 117 13.67 -6.09 5.16
CA LEU A 117 13.49 -5.07 6.19
C LEU A 117 14.84 -4.67 6.79
N VAL A 118 15.12 -3.39 6.82
CA VAL A 118 16.32 -2.84 7.47
C VAL A 118 15.99 -2.50 8.93
N ALA A 119 16.99 -2.58 9.80
CA ALA A 119 16.85 -2.24 11.20
C ALA A 119 16.48 -0.76 11.40
N GLY A 120 15.52 -0.51 12.30
CA GLY A 120 15.18 0.79 12.86
C GLY A 120 14.64 1.87 11.89
N HIS A 121 13.90 2.82 12.46
CA HIS A 121 13.62 4.14 11.89
C HIS A 121 13.13 5.06 13.03
N PRO A 122 13.07 6.40 12.86
CA PRO A 122 12.54 7.28 13.89
C PRO A 122 11.14 6.84 14.35
N GLY A 123 10.96 6.68 15.65
CA GLY A 123 9.68 6.25 16.26
C GLY A 123 9.44 4.75 16.35
N CYS A 124 10.31 3.89 15.79
CA CYS A 124 10.20 2.44 15.96
C CYS A 124 10.68 2.01 17.37
N PRO A 125 9.83 1.37 18.19
CA PRO A 125 10.21 0.92 19.54
C PRO A 125 10.94 -0.43 19.58
N ALA A 126 11.12 -1.09 18.42
CA ALA A 126 11.71 -2.43 18.30
C ALA A 126 13.07 -2.39 17.58
N GLN A 127 13.71 -3.55 17.44
CA GLN A 127 14.95 -3.69 16.66
C GLN A 127 14.74 -3.34 15.18
N ALA A 128 13.58 -3.69 14.63
CA ALA A 128 13.11 -3.26 13.32
C ALA A 128 11.59 -3.12 13.33
N CYS A 129 11.11 -2.11 12.61
CA CYS A 129 9.70 -1.95 12.30
C CYS A 129 9.59 -1.59 10.83
N LEU A 130 8.61 -2.14 10.14
CA LEU A 130 8.24 -1.71 8.80
C LEU A 130 7.20 -0.60 8.95
N HIS A 131 7.52 0.61 8.52
CA HIS A 131 6.53 1.62 8.23
C HIS A 131 5.84 1.29 6.90
N TRP A 132 4.54 1.03 6.97
CA TRP A 132 3.70 0.69 5.84
C TRP A 132 2.63 1.75 5.68
N GLY A 133 2.68 2.48 4.57
CA GLY A 133 1.75 3.56 4.25
C GLY A 133 0.81 3.21 3.10
N ALA A 134 -0.34 3.88 3.06
CA ALA A 134 -1.28 3.80 1.96
C ALA A 134 -1.89 5.18 1.63
N MET A 135 -2.09 5.44 0.34
CA MET A 135 -2.76 6.65 -0.14
C MET A 135 -3.52 6.39 -1.44
N TRP A 136 -4.59 7.15 -1.65
CA TRP A 136 -5.30 7.23 -2.92
C TRP A 136 -4.82 8.43 -3.74
N GLY A 137 -4.80 8.25 -5.06
CA GLY A 137 -4.50 9.31 -6.00
C GLY A 137 -3.00 9.61 -6.14
N PRO A 138 -2.65 10.65 -6.93
CA PRO A 138 -1.26 11.02 -7.16
C PRO A 138 -0.63 11.65 -5.91
N ALA A 139 0.69 11.58 -5.79
CA ALA A 139 1.43 12.14 -4.65
C ALA A 139 1.16 13.64 -4.40
N SER A 140 0.84 14.41 -5.44
CA SER A 140 0.52 15.85 -5.34
C SER A 140 -0.86 16.15 -4.74
N GLY A 141 -1.71 15.13 -4.56
CA GLY A 141 -3.05 15.23 -3.97
C GLY A 141 -3.35 13.99 -3.15
N ALA A 142 -2.34 13.49 -2.44
CA ALA A 142 -2.39 12.23 -1.72
C ALA A 142 -3.49 12.25 -0.65
N ASN A 143 -4.43 11.31 -0.75
CA ASN A 143 -5.39 11.05 0.31
C ASN A 143 -4.90 9.85 1.13
N TYR A 144 -4.18 10.11 2.21
CA TYR A 144 -3.65 9.06 3.09
C TYR A 144 -4.78 8.33 3.81
N VAL A 145 -4.68 7.00 3.84
CA VAL A 145 -5.66 6.13 4.49
C VAL A 145 -4.98 5.12 5.40
N ASP A 146 -5.70 4.65 6.42
CA ASP A 146 -5.19 3.59 7.29
C ASP A 146 -5.07 2.27 6.49
N PRO A 147 -3.85 1.75 6.26
CA PRO A 147 -3.64 0.53 5.49
C PRO A 147 -4.23 -0.71 6.18
N LEU A 148 -4.45 -0.69 7.50
CA LEU A 148 -5.07 -1.82 8.20
C LEU A 148 -6.52 -2.03 7.77
N GLY A 149 -7.23 -0.95 7.41
CA GLY A 149 -8.59 -1.02 6.89
C GLY A 149 -8.70 -1.65 5.49
N LEU A 150 -7.57 -1.78 4.78
CA LEU A 150 -7.49 -2.37 3.45
C LEU A 150 -7.15 -3.87 3.49
N LEU A 151 -6.80 -4.42 4.65
CA LEU A 151 -6.40 -5.81 4.78
C LEU A 151 -7.56 -6.77 4.49
N GLN A 152 -7.23 -7.90 3.90
CA GLN A 152 -8.09 -9.08 3.85
C GLN A 152 -8.36 -9.59 5.27
N SER A 153 -9.44 -9.13 5.87
CA SER A 153 -9.94 -9.71 7.11
C SER A 153 -10.84 -10.91 6.81
N THR A 154 -10.67 -12.00 7.56
CA THR A 154 -11.73 -13.01 7.71
C THR A 154 -12.96 -12.31 8.30
N PRO A 155 -14.17 -12.47 7.74
CA PRO A 155 -15.36 -11.85 8.31
C PRO A 155 -15.51 -12.24 9.77
N ILE A 156 -15.50 -11.27 10.69
CA ILE A 156 -15.81 -11.52 12.10
C ILE A 156 -17.30 -11.88 12.16
N ARG A 157 -17.58 -13.12 12.55
CA ARG A 157 -18.94 -13.59 12.86
C ARG A 157 -19.05 -13.71 14.38
N LEU A 158 -20.01 -13.01 14.97
CA LEU A 158 -20.36 -13.24 16.37
C LEU A 158 -20.94 -14.65 16.50
N LYS A 159 -20.54 -15.36 17.55
CA LYS A 159 -21.16 -16.63 17.93
C LYS A 159 -22.64 -16.34 18.26
N PRO A 160 -23.61 -17.01 17.61
CA PRO A 160 -25.00 -16.89 18.01
C PRO A 160 -25.13 -17.27 19.49
N LEU A 161 -25.64 -16.35 20.29
CA LEU A 161 -26.10 -16.69 21.63
C LEU A 161 -27.42 -17.43 21.43
N ARG A 162 -27.54 -18.64 21.99
CA ARG A 162 -28.83 -19.31 22.02
C ARG A 162 -29.70 -18.49 22.96
N ASP A 163 -30.78 -17.91 22.45
CA ASP A 163 -31.87 -17.46 23.32
C ASP A 163 -32.42 -18.70 24.03
N GLY A 164 -32.46 -18.63 25.36
CA GLY A 164 -32.94 -19.71 26.23
C GLY A 164 -34.45 -19.90 26.17
#